data_AF-A0A1C5BSB3-F1
#
_entry.id   AF-A0A1C5BSB3-F1
#
_cell.length_a   1.000
_cell.length_b   1.000
_cell.length_c   1.000
_cell.angle_alpha   90.00
_cell.angle_beta   90.00
_cell.angle_gamma   90.00
#
_symmetry.space_group_name_H-M   'P 1'
#
loop_
_entity.id
_entity.type
_entity.pdbx_description
1 polymer ?
#
loop_
_entity_poly.entity_id
_entity_poly.type
_entity_poly.pdbx_seq_one_letter_code
_entity_poly.pdbx_strand_id
1 'polypeptide(L)'
;MGGNSPRYEDCRHCQEPFVQKEGPGRKKAYCSITCRQKAQRKRDGRSAQRARADHPLGRHIAEDLQVLAASLLEVEYDGQPLEVLLRTADEVAREVEYYVAAAVQDARSKGAGWGSVADAANVSRTTARTTWAESKVRRQLERRAADRAERRPRAAAPHAEGLRPEQGKALSKASERASAKLASALWYLHQASGLTIKCVAQRTSLSPSHVSRLLSGERTPTWSVLCTLVRLCGGDPADLRVLFENAHGLVPLTRHAVPDAAERLLAALQGLYLAAGRPEYGRVRQASHGVLTTQDIRDILEGQMVPTWEATSALVSALDAWPADIRPLWEAVHYAFLVCLDPVPHESAVPRPDGG
;
A
#
# COMPACT_ATOMS: atom_id res chain seq x y z
N MET A 1 29.70 -28.23 -65.62
CA MET A 1 30.16 -27.03 -64.89
C MET A 1 28.96 -26.41 -64.18
N GLY A 2 28.71 -26.75 -62.93
CA GLY A 2 27.64 -26.15 -62.13
C GLY A 2 28.22 -25.04 -61.27
N GLY A 3 28.05 -23.79 -61.68
CA GLY A 3 28.48 -22.62 -60.92
C GLY A 3 27.69 -22.54 -59.62
N ASN A 4 28.33 -22.85 -58.49
CA ASN A 4 27.69 -22.76 -57.19
C ASN A 4 27.68 -21.29 -56.75
N SER A 5 26.63 -20.56 -57.10
CA SER A 5 26.46 -19.17 -56.70
C SER A 5 26.47 -19.07 -55.17
N PRO A 6 27.35 -18.24 -54.57
CA PRO A 6 27.39 -18.10 -53.13
C PRO A 6 26.05 -17.61 -52.60
N ARG A 7 25.46 -18.36 -51.66
CA ARG A 7 24.24 -17.94 -50.96
C ARG A 7 24.59 -16.87 -49.93
N TYR A 8 23.96 -15.71 -50.06
CA TYR A 8 24.10 -14.62 -49.10
C TYR A 8 22.95 -14.65 -48.09
N GLU A 9 23.25 -14.43 -46.81
CA GLU A 9 22.25 -14.19 -45.75
C GLU A 9 22.65 -12.93 -44.96
N ASP A 10 21.66 -12.25 -44.38
CA ASP A 10 21.91 -11.02 -43.60
C ASP A 10 22.33 -11.32 -42.16
N CYS A 11 23.32 -10.59 -41.67
CA CYS A 11 23.77 -10.70 -40.28
C CYS A 11 22.70 -10.19 -39.31
N ARG A 12 22.28 -11.02 -38.34
CA ARG A 12 21.29 -10.63 -37.31
C ARG A 12 21.72 -9.49 -36.37
N HIS A 13 22.94 -8.97 -36.51
CA HIS A 13 23.46 -7.88 -35.69
C HIS A 13 23.70 -6.58 -36.47
N CYS A 14 24.48 -6.64 -37.55
CA CYS A 14 24.81 -5.46 -38.38
C CYS A 14 24.00 -5.36 -39.67
N GLN A 15 23.16 -6.36 -39.97
CA GLN A 15 22.32 -6.43 -41.19
C GLN A 15 23.09 -6.47 -42.52
N GLU A 16 24.42 -6.57 -42.49
CA GLU A 16 25.20 -6.74 -43.72
C GLU A 16 25.07 -8.16 -44.29
N PRO A 17 25.00 -8.31 -45.62
CA PRO A 17 24.95 -9.61 -46.29
C PRO A 17 26.31 -10.32 -46.18
N PHE A 18 26.31 -11.61 -45.86
CA PHE A 18 27.52 -12.43 -45.80
C PHE A 18 27.32 -13.79 -46.46
N VAL A 19 28.42 -14.37 -46.96
CA VAL A 19 28.39 -15.66 -47.66
C VAL A 19 28.20 -16.81 -46.67
N GLN A 20 27.15 -17.61 -46.88
CA GLN A 20 26.96 -18.89 -46.22
C GLN A 20 27.85 -19.95 -46.88
N LYS A 21 28.56 -20.72 -46.05
CA LYS A 21 29.27 -21.91 -46.55
C LYS A 21 28.27 -23.03 -46.73
N GLU A 22 28.26 -23.64 -47.92
CA GLU A 22 27.49 -24.85 -48.17
C GLU A 22 28.27 -26.07 -47.65
N GLY A 23 27.68 -26.75 -46.66
CA GLY A 23 28.26 -27.94 -46.05
C GLY A 23 27.35 -28.50 -44.94
N PRO A 24 27.54 -29.76 -44.52
CA PRO A 24 26.76 -30.36 -43.44
C PRO A 24 27.12 -29.68 -42.12
N GLY A 25 26.22 -28.83 -41.62
CA GLY A 25 26.43 -28.08 -40.40
C GLY A 25 25.39 -26.98 -40.19
N ARG A 26 25.33 -26.46 -38.97
CA ARG A 26 24.42 -25.37 -38.61
C ARG A 26 24.80 -24.10 -39.35
N LYS A 27 23.85 -23.54 -40.13
CA LYS A 27 24.01 -22.24 -40.81
C LYS A 27 24.44 -21.14 -39.85
N LYS A 28 25.34 -20.26 -40.29
CA LYS A 28 25.82 -19.14 -39.47
C LYS A 28 24.73 -18.08 -39.36
N ALA A 29 24.50 -17.48 -38.19
CA ALA A 29 23.52 -16.40 -38.03
C ALA A 29 24.14 -15.00 -38.01
N TYR A 30 25.46 -14.92 -38.11
CA TYR A 30 26.25 -13.70 -37.97
C TYR A 30 27.43 -13.73 -38.93
N CYS A 31 27.76 -12.59 -39.53
CA CYS A 31 28.88 -12.44 -40.46
C CYS A 31 30.24 -12.71 -39.81
N SER A 32 30.37 -12.47 -38.49
CA SER A 32 31.63 -12.59 -37.76
C SER A 32 31.43 -13.01 -36.30
N ILE A 33 32.51 -13.51 -35.68
CA ILE A 33 32.56 -13.82 -34.24
C ILE A 33 32.31 -12.55 -33.42
N THR A 34 32.82 -11.39 -33.87
CA THR A 34 32.61 -10.11 -33.19
C THR A 34 31.15 -9.67 -33.21
N CYS A 35 30.44 -9.85 -34.33
CA CYS A 35 28.99 -9.61 -34.41
C CYS A 35 28.20 -10.58 -33.53
N ARG A 36 28.60 -11.85 -33.48
CA ARG A 36 28.01 -12.83 -32.54
C ARG A 36 28.20 -12.41 -31.08
N GLN A 37 29.41 -11.99 -30.70
CA GLN A 37 29.73 -11.55 -29.34
C GLN A 37 28.99 -10.26 -28.96
N LYS A 38 28.90 -9.27 -29.85
CA LYS A 38 28.13 -8.04 -29.60
C LYS A 38 26.63 -8.32 -29.48
N ALA A 39 26.08 -9.19 -30.32
CA ALA A 39 24.69 -9.64 -30.21
C ALA A 39 24.42 -10.46 -28.93
N GLN A 40 25.41 -11.21 -28.45
CA GLN A 40 25.34 -11.89 -27.16
C GLN A 40 25.35 -10.87 -26.00
N ARG A 41 26.32 -9.94 -25.97
CA ARG A 41 26.39 -8.87 -24.98
C ARG A 41 25.13 -8.00 -24.92
N LYS A 42 24.51 -7.70 -26.07
CA LYS A 42 23.24 -6.95 -26.12
C LYS A 42 22.06 -7.77 -25.56
N ARG A 43 22.06 -9.09 -25.74
CA ARG A 43 21.06 -10.01 -25.14
C ARG A 43 21.28 -10.17 -23.64
N ASP A 44 22.52 -10.36 -23.22
CA ASP A 44 22.89 -10.48 -21.81
C ASP A 44 22.61 -9.15 -21.07
N GLY A 45 22.92 -8.01 -21.68
CA GLY A 45 22.61 -6.67 -21.16
C GLY A 45 21.10 -6.39 -21.05
N ARG A 46 20.30 -6.81 -22.04
CA ARG A 46 18.82 -6.73 -21.96
C ARG A 46 18.24 -7.65 -20.89
N SER A 47 18.86 -8.82 -20.67
CA SER A 47 18.44 -9.77 -19.63
C SER A 47 18.79 -9.22 -18.24
N ALA A 48 19.96 -8.60 -18.08
CA ALA A 48 20.36 -7.90 -16.86
C ALA A 48 19.50 -6.66 -16.58
N GLN A 49 19.06 -5.93 -17.62
CA GLN A 49 18.12 -4.81 -17.48
C GLN A 49 16.71 -5.27 -17.08
N ARG A 50 16.22 -6.40 -17.62
CA ARG A 50 14.94 -7.00 -17.18
C ARG A 50 15.01 -7.46 -15.72
N ALA A 51 16.10 -8.11 -15.32
CA ALA A 51 16.33 -8.50 -13.93
C ALA A 51 16.48 -7.32 -12.94
N ARG A 52 16.79 -6.11 -13.43
CA ARG A 52 16.81 -4.87 -12.65
C ARG A 52 15.45 -4.16 -12.59
N ALA A 53 14.55 -4.45 -13.52
CA ALA A 53 13.23 -3.83 -13.62
C ALA A 53 12.14 -4.63 -12.87
N ASP A 54 12.34 -5.93 -12.65
CA ASP A 54 11.53 -6.71 -11.73
C ASP A 54 12.02 -6.41 -10.30
N HIS A 55 11.13 -5.83 -9.47
CA HIS A 55 11.39 -5.69 -8.04
C HIS A 55 11.75 -7.06 -7.43
N PRO A 56 12.64 -7.13 -6.42
CA PRO A 56 12.98 -8.39 -5.76
C PRO A 56 11.68 -9.06 -5.27
N LEU A 57 11.49 -10.32 -5.66
CA LEU A 57 10.26 -11.07 -5.41
C LEU A 57 9.93 -11.12 -3.91
N GLY A 58 10.95 -11.12 -3.05
CA GLY A 58 10.79 -11.07 -1.60
C GLY A 58 10.14 -9.79 -1.10
N ARG A 59 10.31 -8.64 -1.77
CA ARG A 59 9.68 -7.38 -1.34
C ARG A 59 8.16 -7.41 -1.51
N HIS A 60 7.68 -7.91 -2.65
CA HIS A 60 6.24 -8.04 -2.86
C HIS A 60 5.58 -9.03 -1.91
N ILE A 61 6.26 -10.14 -1.60
CA ILE A 61 5.75 -11.13 -0.64
C ILE A 61 5.75 -10.55 0.79
N ALA A 62 6.70 -9.69 1.14
CA ALA A 62 6.72 -9.02 2.44
C ALA A 62 5.57 -8.00 2.59
N GLU A 63 5.28 -7.22 1.55
CA GLU A 63 4.13 -6.30 1.51
C GLU A 63 2.81 -7.08 1.66
N ASP A 64 2.72 -8.23 1.00
CA ASP A 64 1.60 -9.15 1.10
C ASP A 64 1.44 -9.80 2.49
N LEU A 65 2.56 -10.18 3.12
CA LEU A 65 2.60 -10.74 4.47
C LEU A 65 2.11 -9.72 5.51
N GLN A 66 2.43 -8.44 5.33
CA GLN A 66 1.93 -7.37 6.19
C GLN A 66 0.40 -7.30 6.18
N VAL A 67 -0.22 -7.44 5.01
CA VAL A 67 -1.69 -7.44 4.86
C VAL A 67 -2.30 -8.65 5.58
N LEU A 68 -1.72 -9.85 5.41
CA LEU A 68 -2.22 -11.06 6.06
C LEU A 68 -2.07 -11.03 7.58
N ALA A 69 -0.95 -10.50 8.08
CA ALA A 69 -0.71 -10.32 9.51
C ALA A 69 -1.70 -9.32 10.12
N ALA A 70 -2.04 -8.25 9.39
CA ALA A 70 -3.08 -7.31 9.79
C ALA A 70 -4.46 -8.00 9.86
N SER A 71 -4.81 -8.83 8.88
CA SER A 71 -6.06 -9.60 8.90
C SER A 71 -6.13 -10.62 10.04
N LEU A 72 -5.01 -11.26 10.41
CA LEU A 72 -4.98 -12.13 11.60
C LEU A 72 -5.30 -11.35 12.87
N LEU A 73 -4.73 -10.16 13.01
CA LEU A 73 -4.97 -9.28 14.12
C LEU A 73 -6.43 -8.78 14.16
N GLU A 74 -7.04 -8.51 13.00
CA GLU A 74 -8.47 -8.17 12.88
C GLU A 74 -9.37 -9.33 13.36
N VAL A 75 -9.08 -10.56 12.95
CA VAL A 75 -9.86 -11.75 13.34
C VAL A 75 -9.78 -12.00 14.86
N GLU A 76 -8.64 -11.73 15.48
CA GLU A 76 -8.45 -11.81 16.95
C GLU A 76 -9.27 -10.75 17.68
N TYR A 77 -9.23 -9.49 17.21
CA TYR A 77 -10.03 -8.41 17.81
C TYR A 77 -11.54 -8.60 17.64
N ASP A 78 -11.97 -9.22 16.54
CA ASP A 78 -13.38 -9.53 16.25
C ASP A 78 -13.91 -10.73 17.06
N GLY A 79 -13.09 -11.35 17.93
CA GLY A 79 -13.49 -12.48 18.77
C GLY A 79 -13.95 -13.69 17.96
N GLN A 80 -13.38 -13.90 16.77
CA GLN A 80 -13.81 -14.94 15.86
C GLN A 80 -13.54 -16.35 16.40
N PRO A 81 -14.26 -17.38 15.91
CA PRO A 81 -14.04 -18.76 16.34
C PRO A 81 -12.59 -19.21 16.10
N LEU A 82 -12.09 -20.08 16.98
CA LEU A 82 -10.72 -20.64 16.93
C LEU A 82 -10.36 -21.21 15.55
N GLU A 83 -11.31 -21.80 14.83
CA GLU A 83 -11.10 -22.35 13.49
C GLU A 83 -10.70 -21.27 12.46
N VAL A 84 -11.28 -20.07 12.55
CA VAL A 84 -10.95 -18.94 11.67
C VAL A 84 -9.58 -18.37 12.03
N LEU A 85 -9.25 -18.29 13.31
CA LEU A 85 -7.92 -17.87 13.79
C LEU A 85 -6.82 -18.82 13.33
N LEU A 86 -6.99 -20.12 13.52
CA LEU A 86 -6.02 -21.13 13.10
C LEU A 86 -5.82 -21.14 11.58
N ARG A 87 -6.90 -20.96 10.80
CA ARG A 87 -6.80 -20.84 9.34
C ARG A 87 -6.01 -19.60 8.93
N THR A 88 -6.30 -18.43 9.50
CA THR A 88 -5.57 -17.21 9.16
C THR A 88 -4.11 -17.27 9.62
N ALA A 89 -3.83 -17.90 10.76
CA ALA A 89 -2.46 -18.14 11.23
C ALA A 89 -1.67 -19.10 10.30
N ASP A 90 -2.30 -20.16 9.79
CA ASP A 90 -1.69 -21.05 8.80
C ASP A 90 -1.37 -20.30 7.49
N GLU A 91 -2.24 -19.40 7.06
CA GLU A 91 -2.00 -18.57 5.88
C GLU A 91 -0.81 -17.63 6.05
N VAL A 92 -0.67 -17.01 7.23
CA VAL A 92 0.51 -16.20 7.57
C VAL A 92 1.77 -17.07 7.57
N ALA A 93 1.74 -18.26 8.19
CA ALA A 93 2.89 -19.17 8.23
C ALA A 93 3.33 -19.58 6.81
N ARG A 94 2.38 -19.92 5.94
CA ARG A 94 2.65 -20.27 4.54
C ARG A 94 3.23 -19.10 3.74
N GLU A 95 2.74 -17.88 3.94
CA GLU A 95 3.28 -16.70 3.26
C GLU A 95 4.70 -16.36 3.74
N VAL A 96 5.03 -16.61 5.01
CA VAL A 96 6.41 -16.53 5.52
C VAL A 96 7.32 -17.55 4.83
N GLU A 97 6.87 -18.79 4.64
CA GLU A 97 7.66 -19.79 3.91
C GLU A 97 7.94 -19.36 2.46
N TYR A 98 6.94 -18.79 1.78
CA TYR A 98 7.11 -18.24 0.43
C TYR A 98 8.08 -17.06 0.41
N TYR A 99 8.05 -16.20 1.42
CA TYR A 99 8.98 -15.10 1.57
C TYR A 99 10.42 -15.59 1.71
N VAL A 100 10.66 -16.58 2.58
CA VAL A 100 12.01 -17.16 2.77
C VAL A 100 12.53 -17.74 1.45
N ALA A 101 11.70 -18.47 0.71
CA ALA A 101 12.08 -19.04 -0.58
C ALA A 101 12.45 -17.94 -1.61
N ALA A 102 11.67 -16.86 -1.68
CA ALA A 102 11.94 -15.73 -2.57
C ALA A 102 13.17 -14.91 -2.15
N ALA A 103 13.38 -14.69 -0.85
CA ALA A 103 14.55 -14.00 -0.33
C ALA A 103 15.84 -14.76 -0.65
N VAL A 104 15.81 -16.10 -0.54
CA VAL A 104 16.93 -16.95 -0.98
C VAL A 104 17.16 -16.85 -2.49
N GLN A 105 16.10 -16.83 -3.30
CA GLN A 105 16.21 -16.65 -4.75
C GLN A 105 16.79 -15.27 -5.13
N ASP A 106 16.36 -14.21 -4.45
CA ASP A 106 16.86 -12.84 -4.65
C ASP A 106 18.32 -12.69 -4.21
N ALA A 107 18.72 -13.34 -3.12
CA ALA A 107 20.12 -13.39 -2.70
C ALA A 107 20.98 -14.15 -3.73
N ARG A 108 20.46 -15.26 -4.27
CA ARG A 108 21.14 -16.07 -5.30
C ARG A 108 21.25 -15.32 -6.64
N SER A 109 20.23 -14.57 -7.05
CA SER A 109 20.25 -13.75 -8.27
C SER A 109 21.22 -12.57 -8.17
N LYS A 110 21.45 -12.06 -6.95
CA LYS A 110 22.48 -11.06 -6.62
C LYS A 110 23.91 -11.64 -6.49
N GLY A 111 24.07 -12.96 -6.67
CA GLY A 111 25.37 -13.63 -6.67
C GLY A 111 25.82 -14.22 -5.34
N ALA A 112 24.94 -14.29 -4.32
CA ALA A 112 25.29 -14.90 -3.04
C ALA A 112 25.58 -16.40 -3.18
N GLY A 113 26.65 -16.85 -2.52
CA GLY A 113 26.99 -18.26 -2.40
C GLY A 113 26.12 -18.99 -1.37
N TRP A 114 26.01 -20.32 -1.50
CA TRP A 114 25.26 -21.16 -0.54
C TRP A 114 25.81 -21.11 0.90
N GLY A 115 27.05 -20.68 1.11
CA GLY A 115 27.59 -20.41 2.45
C GLY A 115 26.85 -19.27 3.13
N SER A 116 26.82 -18.09 2.51
CA SER A 116 26.14 -16.91 3.05
C SER A 116 24.64 -17.14 3.27
N VAL A 117 23.97 -17.91 2.40
CA VAL A 117 22.55 -18.29 2.59
C VAL A 117 22.36 -19.23 3.79
N ALA A 118 23.27 -20.19 3.96
CA ALA A 118 23.21 -21.14 5.06
C ALA A 118 23.49 -20.47 6.41
N ASP A 119 24.45 -19.54 6.44
CA ASP A 119 24.79 -18.74 7.62
C ASP A 119 23.62 -17.82 8.01
N ALA A 120 22.98 -17.17 7.03
CA ALA A 120 21.83 -16.29 7.28
C ALA A 120 20.56 -17.04 7.73
N ALA A 121 20.37 -18.29 7.27
CA ALA A 121 19.23 -19.12 7.64
C ALA A 121 19.51 -20.06 8.82
N ASN A 122 20.71 -20.01 9.41
CA ASN A 122 21.18 -20.88 10.49
C ASN A 122 21.00 -22.38 10.21
N VAL A 123 21.31 -22.81 8.99
CA VAL A 123 21.23 -24.22 8.57
C VAL A 123 22.54 -24.69 7.93
N SER A 124 22.72 -26.00 7.78
CA SER A 124 23.88 -26.51 7.04
C SER A 124 23.82 -26.12 5.56
N ARG A 125 24.99 -25.94 4.92
CA ARG A 125 25.10 -25.66 3.49
C ARG A 125 24.44 -26.73 2.61
N THR A 126 24.47 -27.98 3.06
CA THR A 126 23.82 -29.11 2.39
C THR A 126 22.30 -29.00 2.50
N THR A 127 21.79 -28.69 3.70
CA THR A 127 20.36 -28.45 3.97
C THR A 127 19.85 -27.27 3.15
N ALA A 128 20.60 -26.16 3.09
CA ALA A 128 20.22 -24.99 2.31
C ALA A 128 20.07 -25.32 0.82
N ARG A 129 20.99 -26.12 0.27
CA ARG A 129 20.96 -26.56 -1.13
C ARG A 129 19.79 -27.49 -1.43
N THR A 130 19.44 -28.39 -0.50
CA THR A 130 18.35 -29.36 -0.69
C THR A 130 16.96 -28.75 -0.48
N THR A 131 16.85 -27.76 0.40
CA THR A 131 15.59 -27.10 0.76
C THR A 131 15.25 -26.02 -0.26
N TRP A 132 16.20 -25.15 -0.62
CA TRP A 132 15.97 -24.04 -1.54
C TRP A 132 16.57 -24.27 -2.94
N ALA A 133 16.62 -25.53 -3.38
CA ALA A 133 16.99 -25.86 -4.76
C ALA A 133 16.13 -25.04 -5.74
N GLU A 134 16.73 -24.54 -6.83
CA GLU A 134 16.08 -23.61 -7.76
C GLU A 134 14.78 -24.17 -8.38
N SER A 135 14.70 -25.49 -8.56
CA SER A 135 13.48 -26.17 -9.02
C SER A 135 12.39 -26.20 -7.95
N LYS A 136 12.73 -26.38 -6.67
CA LYS A 136 11.78 -26.38 -5.55
C LYS A 136 11.24 -24.97 -5.29
N VAL A 137 12.12 -23.96 -5.24
CA VAL A 137 11.72 -22.57 -5.01
C VAL A 137 10.78 -22.07 -6.12
N ARG A 138 11.10 -22.34 -7.39
CA ARG A 138 10.22 -22.04 -8.52
C ARG A 138 8.86 -22.72 -8.40
N ARG A 139 8.84 -24.03 -8.10
CA ARG A 139 7.57 -24.77 -7.89
C ARG A 139 6.77 -24.21 -6.72
N GLN A 140 7.43 -23.73 -5.68
CA GLN A 140 6.81 -23.15 -4.50
C GLN A 140 6.19 -21.78 -4.82
N LEU A 141 6.87 -20.93 -5.61
CA LEU A 141 6.32 -19.66 -6.09
C LEU A 141 5.21 -19.83 -7.13
N GLU A 142 5.28 -20.85 -7.99
CA GLU A 142 4.20 -21.22 -8.91
C GLU A 142 2.94 -21.67 -8.16
N ARG A 143 3.11 -22.46 -7.09
CA ARG A 143 2.00 -22.83 -6.20
C ARG A 143 1.38 -21.61 -5.53
N ARG A 144 2.20 -20.69 -5.00
CA ARG A 144 1.70 -19.42 -4.46
C ARG A 144 0.90 -18.63 -5.49
N ALA A 145 1.37 -18.54 -6.73
CA ALA A 145 0.67 -17.85 -7.81
C ALA A 145 -0.67 -18.51 -8.15
N ALA A 146 -0.73 -19.85 -8.15
CA ALA A 146 -1.96 -20.61 -8.35
C ALA A 146 -2.95 -20.41 -7.20
N ASP A 147 -2.50 -20.55 -5.95
CA ASP A 147 -3.32 -20.34 -4.75
C ASP A 147 -3.92 -18.92 -4.73
N ARG A 148 -3.13 -17.91 -5.13
CA ARG A 148 -3.62 -16.54 -5.27
C ARG A 148 -4.58 -16.34 -6.43
N ALA A 149 -4.36 -17.02 -7.55
CA ALA A 149 -5.27 -16.95 -8.68
C ALA A 149 -6.64 -17.57 -8.35
N GLU A 150 -6.67 -18.62 -7.52
CA GLU A 150 -7.90 -19.22 -7.01
C GLU A 150 -8.61 -18.33 -5.97
N ARG A 151 -7.84 -17.65 -5.11
CA ARG A 151 -8.37 -16.72 -4.09
C ARG A 151 -8.80 -15.37 -4.64
N ARG A 152 -8.24 -14.94 -5.78
CA ARG A 152 -8.71 -13.76 -6.49
C ARG A 152 -10.05 -14.14 -7.13
N PRO A 153 -11.17 -13.43 -6.85
CA PRO A 153 -12.40 -13.66 -7.58
C PRO A 153 -12.08 -13.57 -9.07
N ARG A 154 -12.44 -14.60 -9.83
CA ARG A 154 -12.19 -14.70 -11.27
C ARG A 154 -12.78 -13.46 -11.93
N ALA A 155 -11.95 -12.43 -12.11
CA ALA A 155 -12.34 -11.21 -12.79
C ALA A 155 -12.79 -11.64 -14.19
N ALA A 156 -14.08 -11.46 -14.45
CA ALA A 156 -14.65 -11.70 -15.76
C ALA A 156 -13.80 -10.98 -16.81
N ALA A 157 -13.48 -11.70 -17.88
CA ALA A 157 -12.74 -11.19 -19.02
C ALA A 157 -13.38 -9.89 -19.55
N PRO A 158 -12.61 -8.97 -20.14
CA PRO A 158 -13.14 -7.71 -20.65
C PRO A 158 -13.97 -8.00 -21.91
N HIS A 159 -15.30 -8.06 -21.76
CA HIS A 159 -16.20 -7.82 -22.87
C HIS A 159 -16.43 -6.31 -22.96
N ALA A 160 -15.99 -5.75 -24.08
CA ALA A 160 -16.31 -4.41 -24.51
C ALA A 160 -17.83 -4.27 -24.78
N GLU A 161 -18.27 -3.02 -24.67
CA GLU A 161 -19.55 -2.45 -25.13
C GLU A 161 -20.79 -2.66 -24.25
N GLY A 162 -21.26 -1.54 -23.69
CA GLY A 162 -22.61 -1.41 -23.12
C GLY A 162 -22.71 -0.39 -22.00
N LEU A 163 -23.11 0.83 -22.34
CA LEU A 163 -23.44 1.93 -21.43
C LEU A 163 -24.33 1.51 -20.24
N ARG A 164 -23.84 1.69 -19.01
CA ARG A 164 -24.62 2.10 -17.81
C ARG A 164 -23.70 2.38 -16.60
N PRO A 165 -23.88 3.48 -15.85
CA PRO A 165 -23.12 3.72 -14.63
C PRO A 165 -23.80 2.99 -13.46
N GLU A 166 -23.53 1.70 -13.31
CA GLU A 166 -23.90 0.97 -12.10
C GLU A 166 -22.87 1.28 -11.00
N GLN A 167 -23.28 2.19 -10.11
CA GLN A 167 -22.65 2.49 -8.84
C GLN A 167 -22.77 1.25 -7.95
N GLY A 168 -21.62 0.69 -7.54
CA GLY A 168 -21.60 -0.44 -6.61
C GLY A 168 -20.31 -1.23 -6.63
N LYS A 169 -19.15 -0.55 -6.64
CA LYS A 169 -17.96 -1.20 -6.08
C LYS A 169 -18.25 -1.33 -4.59
N ALA A 170 -18.34 -2.57 -4.08
CA ALA A 170 -18.37 -2.82 -2.65
C ALA A 170 -17.19 -2.07 -2.02
N LEU A 171 -17.50 -0.95 -1.37
CA LEU A 171 -16.52 -0.19 -0.63
C LEU A 171 -16.01 -1.12 0.47
N SER A 172 -14.72 -1.04 0.81
CA SER A 172 -14.24 -1.78 1.98
C SER A 172 -15.09 -1.40 3.18
N LYS A 173 -15.31 -2.31 4.13
CA LYS A 173 -16.05 -2.01 5.37
C LYS A 173 -15.55 -0.73 6.05
N ALA A 174 -14.25 -0.44 5.97
CA ALA A 174 -13.63 0.80 6.45
C ALA A 174 -14.15 2.06 5.73
N SER A 175 -14.32 1.99 4.40
CA SER A 175 -14.87 3.10 3.60
C SER A 175 -16.37 3.31 3.86
N GLU A 176 -17.14 2.25 4.10
CA GLU A 176 -18.54 2.36 4.54
C GLU A 176 -18.65 3.02 5.92
N ARG A 177 -17.82 2.61 6.89
CA ARG A 177 -17.75 3.22 8.21
C ARG A 177 -17.33 4.69 8.14
N ALA A 178 -16.32 5.02 7.34
CA ALA A 178 -15.88 6.39 7.13
C ALA A 178 -16.97 7.26 6.49
N SER A 179 -17.72 6.71 5.53
CA SER A 179 -18.88 7.39 4.92
C SER A 179 -19.98 7.67 5.93
N ALA A 180 -20.28 6.70 6.81
CA ALA A 180 -21.25 6.89 7.89
C ALA A 180 -20.81 7.98 8.87
N LYS A 181 -19.54 7.97 9.31
CA LYS A 181 -19.00 9.01 10.20
C LYS A 181 -18.97 10.40 9.54
N LEU A 182 -18.68 10.47 8.24
CA LEU A 182 -18.75 11.70 7.46
C LEU A 182 -20.19 12.26 7.42
N ALA A 183 -21.18 11.41 7.25
CA ALA A 183 -22.59 11.81 7.28
C ALA A 183 -23.00 12.30 8.67
N SER A 184 -22.63 11.59 9.75
CA SER A 184 -22.88 12.02 11.13
C SER A 184 -22.26 13.38 11.44
N ALA A 185 -21.02 13.61 10.99
CA ALA A 185 -20.33 14.88 11.09
C ALA A 185 -21.09 16.03 10.39
N LEU A 186 -21.49 15.82 9.13
CA LEU A 186 -22.24 16.81 8.37
C LEU A 186 -23.62 17.08 8.97
N TRP A 187 -24.29 16.06 9.47
CA TRP A 187 -25.57 16.19 10.15
C TRP A 187 -25.45 17.01 11.44
N TYR A 188 -24.42 16.74 12.25
CA TYR A 188 -24.16 17.51 13.45
C TYR A 188 -23.88 18.99 13.14
N LEU A 189 -23.01 19.27 12.16
CA LEU A 189 -22.74 20.64 11.70
C LEU A 189 -24.00 21.35 11.21
N HIS A 190 -24.83 20.66 10.42
CA HIS A 190 -26.11 21.20 9.96
C HIS A 190 -27.03 21.55 11.13
N GLN A 191 -27.19 20.65 12.10
CA GLN A 191 -28.04 20.89 13.27
C GLN A 191 -27.51 22.03 14.15
N ALA A 192 -26.21 22.09 14.36
CA ALA A 192 -25.57 23.16 15.14
C ALA A 192 -25.71 24.54 14.45
N SER A 193 -25.75 24.58 13.11
CA SER A 193 -25.91 25.82 12.35
C SER A 193 -27.31 26.43 12.41
N GLY A 194 -28.33 25.66 12.81
CA GLY A 194 -29.73 26.08 12.83
C GLY A 194 -30.33 26.35 11.43
N LEU A 195 -29.61 26.05 10.35
CA LEU A 195 -30.09 26.24 8.98
C LEU A 195 -31.09 25.14 8.60
N THR A 196 -32.09 25.51 7.80
CA THR A 196 -32.99 24.51 7.22
C THR A 196 -32.37 23.89 5.97
N ILE A 197 -32.72 22.63 5.66
CA ILE A 197 -32.27 21.93 4.43
C ILE A 197 -32.59 22.76 3.17
N LYS A 198 -33.73 23.47 3.15
CA LYS A 198 -34.10 24.37 2.03
C LYS A 198 -33.15 25.56 1.91
N CYS A 199 -32.76 26.18 3.02
CA CYS A 199 -31.81 27.29 3.02
C CYS A 199 -30.42 26.83 2.56
N VAL A 200 -29.96 25.65 3.02
CA VAL A 200 -28.70 25.05 2.58
C VAL A 200 -28.72 24.77 1.08
N ALA A 201 -29.76 24.09 0.59
CA ALA A 201 -29.96 23.80 -0.83
C ALA A 201 -29.92 25.06 -1.71
N GLN A 202 -30.58 26.14 -1.29
CA GLN A 202 -30.56 27.43 -1.99
C GLN A 202 -29.15 28.04 -2.05
N ARG A 203 -28.41 28.03 -0.93
CA ARG A 203 -27.08 28.66 -0.83
C ARG A 203 -25.98 27.82 -1.47
N THR A 204 -26.16 26.52 -1.63
CA THR A 204 -25.22 25.61 -2.32
C THR A 204 -25.62 25.27 -3.76
N SER A 205 -26.73 25.82 -4.26
CA SER A 205 -27.32 25.48 -5.57
C SER A 205 -27.56 23.98 -5.78
N LEU A 206 -27.84 23.25 -4.69
CA LEU A 206 -28.17 21.83 -4.72
C LEU A 206 -29.68 21.64 -4.57
N SER A 207 -30.23 20.50 -5.00
CA SER A 207 -31.62 20.20 -4.71
C SER A 207 -31.79 19.81 -3.23
N PRO A 208 -32.91 20.15 -2.56
CA PRO A 208 -33.17 19.74 -1.17
C PRO A 208 -33.08 18.24 -0.96
N SER A 209 -33.54 17.45 -1.94
CA SER A 209 -33.42 15.99 -1.91
C SER A 209 -31.96 15.52 -2.00
N HIS A 210 -31.10 16.22 -2.75
CA HIS A 210 -29.67 15.91 -2.81
C HIS A 210 -29.00 16.20 -1.46
N VAL A 211 -29.30 17.35 -0.83
CA VAL A 211 -28.77 17.69 0.51
C VAL A 211 -29.20 16.66 1.55
N SER A 212 -30.47 16.25 1.55
CA SER A 212 -30.97 15.20 2.46
C SER A 212 -30.18 13.90 2.31
N ARG A 213 -29.94 13.43 1.07
CA ARG A 213 -29.17 12.21 0.82
C ARG A 213 -27.70 12.30 1.24
N LEU A 214 -27.10 13.48 1.18
CA LEU A 214 -25.74 13.70 1.69
C LEU A 214 -25.71 13.63 3.22
N LEU A 215 -26.67 14.26 3.90
CA LEU A 215 -26.76 14.25 5.37
C LEU A 215 -27.11 12.87 5.93
N SER A 216 -27.89 12.07 5.21
CA SER A 216 -28.23 10.70 5.59
C SER A 216 -27.13 9.67 5.27
N GLY A 217 -26.09 10.06 4.54
CA GLY A 217 -25.02 9.13 4.11
C GLY A 217 -25.39 8.22 2.94
N GLU A 218 -26.59 8.37 2.34
CA GLU A 218 -26.98 7.65 1.12
C GLU A 218 -26.10 8.02 -0.09
N ARG A 219 -25.46 9.20 -0.05
CA ARG A 219 -24.48 9.63 -1.05
C ARG A 219 -23.28 10.31 -0.40
N THR A 220 -22.10 9.99 -0.92
CA THR A 220 -20.86 10.69 -0.58
C THR A 220 -20.72 11.97 -1.41
N PRO A 221 -20.54 13.16 -0.79
CA PRO A 221 -20.36 14.41 -1.52
C PRO A 221 -19.02 14.41 -2.28
N THR A 222 -18.88 15.31 -3.26
CA THR A 222 -17.56 15.68 -3.80
C THR A 222 -16.85 16.64 -2.84
N TRP A 223 -15.52 16.74 -2.93
CA TRP A 223 -14.73 17.58 -2.02
C TRP A 223 -15.17 19.06 -2.02
N SER A 224 -15.48 19.61 -3.20
CA SER A 224 -15.96 21.00 -3.34
C SER A 224 -17.31 21.24 -2.67
N VAL A 225 -18.23 20.29 -2.81
CA VAL A 225 -19.55 20.34 -2.16
C VAL A 225 -19.40 20.24 -0.64
N LEU A 226 -18.54 19.33 -0.15
CA LEU A 226 -18.27 19.20 1.26
C LEU A 226 -17.68 20.49 1.86
N CYS A 227 -16.67 21.08 1.22
CA CYS A 227 -16.07 22.33 1.67
C CYS A 227 -17.10 23.47 1.76
N THR A 228 -18.03 23.54 0.80
CA THR A 228 -19.08 24.55 0.77
C THR A 228 -20.08 24.34 1.91
N LEU A 229 -20.54 23.09 2.12
CA LEU A 229 -21.46 22.74 3.19
C LEU A 229 -20.87 23.00 4.58
N VAL A 230 -19.62 22.59 4.80
CA VAL A 230 -18.95 22.72 6.10
C VAL A 230 -18.73 24.18 6.46
N ARG A 231 -18.22 24.99 5.52
CA ARG A 231 -18.06 26.44 5.73
C ARG A 231 -19.40 27.14 5.96
N LEU A 232 -20.44 26.74 5.23
CA LEU A 232 -21.78 27.28 5.41
C LEU A 232 -22.35 26.98 6.81
N CYS A 233 -22.02 25.82 7.36
CA CYS A 233 -22.42 25.39 8.69
C CYS A 233 -21.45 25.85 9.80
N GLY A 234 -20.42 26.64 9.48
CA GLY A 234 -19.47 27.20 10.45
C GLY A 234 -18.39 26.23 10.95
N GLY A 235 -18.13 25.12 10.24
CA GLY A 235 -17.03 24.20 10.53
C GLY A 235 -15.78 24.45 9.69
N ASP A 236 -14.67 23.79 10.06
CA ASP A 236 -13.46 23.75 9.23
C ASP A 236 -13.49 22.50 8.31
N PRO A 237 -13.37 22.67 6.97
CA PRO A 237 -13.26 21.52 6.07
C PRO A 237 -12.00 20.67 6.30
N ALA A 238 -10.94 21.19 6.91
CA ALA A 238 -9.73 20.43 7.23
C ALA A 238 -10.03 19.23 8.13
N ASP A 239 -10.88 19.42 9.15
CA ASP A 239 -11.31 18.38 10.11
C ASP A 239 -11.96 17.17 9.43
N LEU A 240 -12.60 17.36 8.27
CA LEU A 240 -13.32 16.29 7.56
C LEU A 240 -12.54 15.70 6.40
N ARG A 241 -11.33 16.20 6.15
CA ARG A 241 -10.50 15.77 5.02
C ARG A 241 -10.19 14.28 5.07
N VAL A 242 -9.78 13.78 6.23
CA VAL A 242 -9.38 12.37 6.37
C VAL A 242 -10.58 11.44 6.28
N LEU A 243 -11.72 11.82 6.88
CA LEU A 243 -12.95 11.05 6.75
C LEU A 243 -13.45 11.00 5.30
N PHE A 244 -13.33 12.10 4.56
CA PHE A 244 -13.62 12.15 3.14
C PHE A 244 -12.68 11.24 2.32
N GLU A 245 -11.37 11.33 2.54
CA GLU A 245 -10.38 10.52 1.82
C GLU A 245 -10.66 9.02 2.06
N ASN A 246 -10.91 8.62 3.31
CA ASN A 246 -11.26 7.23 3.66
C ASN A 246 -12.61 6.79 3.07
N ALA A 247 -13.63 7.66 3.07
CA ALA A 247 -14.94 7.38 2.47
C ALA A 247 -14.85 7.13 0.96
N HIS A 248 -13.96 7.84 0.26
CA HIS A 248 -13.71 7.64 -1.18
C HIS A 248 -12.66 6.56 -1.48
N GLY A 249 -12.14 5.88 -0.46
CA GLY A 249 -11.10 4.84 -0.61
C GLY A 249 -9.77 5.39 -1.13
N LEU A 250 -9.51 6.68 -0.91
CA LEU A 250 -8.25 7.32 -1.27
C LEU A 250 -7.18 6.89 -0.27
N VAL A 251 -6.19 6.14 -0.74
CA VAL A 251 -5.04 5.72 0.08
C VAL A 251 -4.13 6.93 0.31
N PRO A 252 -3.81 7.31 1.56
CA PRO A 252 -2.82 8.35 1.84
C PRO A 252 -1.46 8.01 1.22
N LEU A 253 -0.77 8.99 0.65
CA LEU A 253 0.60 8.80 0.15
C LEU A 253 1.52 8.46 1.34
N THR A 254 2.27 7.36 1.23
CA THR A 254 3.12 6.77 2.29
C THR A 254 4.31 7.63 2.75
N ARG A 255 4.42 8.89 2.32
CA ARG A 255 5.55 9.78 2.65
C ARG A 255 5.04 11.21 2.90
N HIS A 256 4.66 11.48 4.14
CA HIS A 256 4.41 12.83 4.61
C HIS A 256 5.64 13.36 5.36
N ALA A 257 5.94 14.66 5.24
CA ALA A 257 6.83 15.32 6.19
C ALA A 257 6.17 15.34 7.58
N VAL A 258 6.94 15.43 8.67
CA VAL A 258 6.40 15.39 10.06
C VAL A 258 5.22 16.35 10.30
N PRO A 259 5.25 17.62 9.86
CA PRO A 259 4.13 18.55 10.08
C PRO A 259 2.85 18.05 9.40
N ASP A 260 2.97 17.60 8.15
CA ASP A 260 1.84 17.09 7.36
C ASP A 260 1.24 15.82 7.96
N ALA A 261 2.07 14.95 8.56
CA ALA A 261 1.58 13.74 9.21
C ALA A 261 0.80 14.06 10.49
N ALA A 262 1.33 14.97 11.32
CA ALA A 262 0.70 15.39 12.57
C ALA A 262 -0.63 16.12 12.31
N GLU A 263 -0.66 17.03 11.33
CA GLU A 263 -1.89 17.72 10.91
C GLU A 263 -2.96 16.74 10.42
N ARG A 264 -2.57 15.70 9.69
CA ARG A 264 -3.51 14.67 9.22
C ARG A 264 -4.07 13.83 10.36
N LEU A 265 -3.24 13.46 11.33
CA LEU A 265 -3.72 12.77 12.53
C LEU A 265 -4.69 13.67 13.32
N LEU A 266 -4.32 14.93 13.53
CA LEU A 266 -5.15 15.91 14.22
C LEU A 266 -6.51 16.10 13.52
N ALA A 267 -6.49 16.32 12.21
CA ALA A 267 -7.70 16.44 11.40
C ALA A 267 -8.59 15.20 11.52
N ALA A 268 -8.00 13.99 11.51
CA ALA A 268 -8.75 12.76 11.70
C ALA A 268 -9.44 12.69 13.07
N LEU A 269 -8.73 13.04 14.14
CA LEU A 269 -9.27 13.04 15.50
C LEU A 269 -10.35 14.12 15.69
N GLN A 270 -10.14 15.33 15.15
CA GLN A 270 -11.13 16.41 15.16
C GLN A 270 -12.38 16.03 14.36
N GLY A 271 -12.21 15.40 13.20
CA GLY A 271 -13.31 14.87 12.39
C GLY A 271 -14.13 13.81 13.12
N LEU A 272 -13.48 12.88 13.83
CA LEU A 272 -14.15 11.88 14.66
C LEU A 272 -14.87 12.52 15.86
N TYR A 273 -14.23 13.48 16.52
CA TYR A 273 -14.83 14.22 17.64
C TYR A 273 -16.09 14.99 17.18
N LEU A 274 -16.04 15.56 15.99
CA LEU A 274 -17.17 16.22 15.36
C LEU A 274 -18.26 15.23 14.93
N ALA A 275 -17.90 14.06 14.38
CA ALA A 275 -18.84 13.00 14.05
C ALA A 275 -19.57 12.42 15.27
N ALA A 276 -18.90 12.37 16.43
CA ALA A 276 -19.49 11.98 17.71
C ALA A 276 -20.38 13.08 18.34
N GLY A 277 -20.49 14.25 17.70
CA GLY A 277 -21.33 15.36 18.15
C GLY A 277 -20.69 16.23 19.24
N ARG A 278 -19.36 16.30 19.29
CA ARG A 278 -18.57 17.06 20.28
C ARG A 278 -18.98 16.75 21.73
N PRO A 279 -18.83 15.49 22.18
CA PRO A 279 -19.16 15.10 23.54
C PRO A 279 -18.30 15.87 24.56
N GLU A 280 -18.87 16.18 25.73
CA GLU A 280 -18.11 16.80 26.83
C GLU A 280 -16.88 15.96 27.21
N TYR A 281 -15.75 16.61 27.50
CA TYR A 281 -14.50 15.93 27.83
C TYR A 281 -14.62 14.97 29.02
N GLY A 282 -15.50 15.27 29.98
CA GLY A 282 -15.78 14.38 31.10
C GLY A 282 -16.40 13.04 30.68
N ARG A 283 -17.25 13.04 29.66
CA ARG A 283 -17.87 11.84 29.09
C ARG A 283 -16.84 11.00 28.33
N VAL A 284 -15.97 11.66 27.57
CA VAL A 284 -14.87 11.01 26.84
C VAL A 284 -13.89 10.36 27.83
N ARG A 285 -13.56 11.04 28.94
CA ARG A 285 -12.73 10.46 30.03
C ARG A 285 -13.34 9.21 30.66
N GLN A 286 -14.66 9.21 30.88
CA GLN A 286 -15.35 8.04 31.42
C GLN A 286 -15.33 6.87 30.43
N ALA A 287 -15.59 7.16 29.16
CA ALA A 287 -15.57 6.16 28.08
C ALA A 287 -14.16 5.63 27.78
N SER A 288 -13.10 6.41 28.06
CA SER A 288 -11.71 5.96 27.97
C SER A 288 -11.21 5.25 29.24
N HIS A 289 -12.10 4.91 30.17
CA HIS A 289 -11.78 4.27 31.46
C HIS A 289 -10.73 5.02 32.30
N GLY A 290 -10.61 6.34 32.11
CA GLY A 290 -9.65 7.17 32.85
C GLY A 290 -8.21 7.12 32.33
N VAL A 291 -7.95 6.45 31.20
CA VAL A 291 -6.64 6.47 30.52
C VAL A 291 -6.26 7.89 30.09
N LEU A 292 -7.25 8.70 29.74
CA LEU A 292 -7.07 10.10 29.34
C LEU A 292 -7.64 11.03 30.40
N THR A 293 -6.88 12.06 30.79
CA THR A 293 -7.43 13.17 31.57
C THR A 293 -8.20 14.13 30.67
N THR A 294 -9.05 14.98 31.26
CA THR A 294 -9.75 16.03 30.50
C THR A 294 -8.80 17.04 29.87
N GLN A 295 -7.62 17.22 30.47
CA GLN A 295 -6.58 18.10 29.95
C GLN A 295 -5.91 17.44 28.73
N ASP A 296 -5.56 16.16 28.83
CA ASP A 296 -4.98 15.41 27.69
C ASP A 296 -5.90 15.43 26.47
N ILE A 297 -7.21 15.23 26.67
CA ILE A 297 -8.19 15.25 25.58
C ILE A 297 -8.21 16.63 24.90
N ARG A 298 -8.14 17.71 25.68
CA ARG A 298 -8.07 19.07 25.15
C ARG A 298 -6.78 19.28 24.37
N ASP A 299 -5.63 18.96 24.97
CA ASP A 299 -4.31 19.19 24.38
C ASP A 299 -4.12 18.39 23.08
N ILE A 300 -4.69 17.18 22.99
CA ILE A 300 -4.72 16.39 21.75
C ILE A 300 -5.56 17.07 20.67
N LEU A 301 -6.80 17.49 21.00
CA LEU A 301 -7.73 18.07 20.03
C LEU A 301 -7.34 19.50 19.59
N GLU A 302 -6.57 20.22 20.41
CA GLU A 302 -5.99 21.54 20.09
C GLU A 302 -4.62 21.42 19.39
N GLY A 303 -4.12 20.20 19.16
CA GLY A 303 -2.84 19.95 18.50
C GLY A 303 -1.61 20.33 19.33
N GLN A 304 -1.77 20.53 20.64
CA GLN A 304 -0.68 20.86 21.57
C GLN A 304 0.13 19.62 22.00
N MET A 305 -0.45 18.42 21.86
CA MET A 305 0.18 17.15 22.23
C MET A 305 -0.03 16.08 21.16
N VAL A 306 1.04 15.37 20.80
CA VAL A 306 0.95 14.12 20.02
C VAL A 306 0.77 12.94 20.98
N PRO A 307 -0.37 12.24 20.96
CA PRO A 307 -0.64 11.15 21.90
C PRO A 307 0.13 9.86 21.58
N THR A 308 0.34 9.03 22.60
CA THR A 308 0.78 7.63 22.41
C THR A 308 -0.31 6.82 21.69
N TRP A 309 0.05 5.64 21.18
CA TRP A 309 -0.93 4.76 20.54
C TRP A 309 -2.04 4.34 21.53
N GLU A 310 -1.67 4.03 22.77
CA GLU A 310 -2.62 3.67 23.84
C GLU A 310 -3.65 4.79 24.06
N ALA A 311 -3.18 6.03 24.22
CA ALA A 311 -4.01 7.23 24.36
C ALA A 311 -4.89 7.45 23.11
N THR A 312 -4.33 7.29 21.91
CA THR A 312 -5.06 7.44 20.64
C THR A 312 -6.18 6.40 20.51
N SER A 313 -5.87 5.14 20.80
CA SER A 313 -6.83 4.03 20.71
C SER A 313 -7.98 4.21 21.69
N ALA A 314 -7.69 4.60 22.95
CA ALA A 314 -8.70 4.90 23.95
C ALA A 314 -9.60 6.09 23.56
N LEU A 315 -9.02 7.14 22.96
CA LEU A 315 -9.80 8.28 22.46
C LEU A 315 -10.72 7.87 21.31
N VAL A 316 -10.20 7.14 20.33
CA VAL A 316 -10.96 6.71 19.14
C VAL A 316 -12.12 5.77 19.54
N SER A 317 -11.86 4.82 20.44
CA SER A 317 -12.91 3.95 20.99
C SER A 317 -13.97 4.72 21.78
N ALA A 318 -13.56 5.73 22.57
CA ALA A 318 -14.50 6.59 23.29
C ALA A 318 -15.40 7.44 22.36
N LEU A 319 -14.97 7.68 21.12
CA LEU A 319 -15.73 8.37 20.07
C LEU A 319 -16.54 7.42 19.17
N ASP A 320 -16.71 6.16 19.60
CA ASP A 320 -17.44 5.12 18.87
C ASP A 320 -16.87 4.87 17.47
N ALA A 321 -15.55 5.02 17.33
CA ALA A 321 -14.81 4.78 16.10
C ALA A 321 -13.83 3.62 16.28
N TRP A 322 -13.37 3.06 15.15
CA TRP A 322 -12.53 1.88 15.14
C TRP A 322 -11.06 2.30 15.14
N PRO A 323 -10.26 1.92 16.16
CA PRO A 323 -8.83 2.29 16.23
C PRO A 323 -8.04 1.86 14.98
N ALA A 324 -8.40 0.72 14.37
CA ALA A 324 -7.77 0.22 13.16
C ALA A 324 -7.81 1.21 11.98
N ASP A 325 -8.88 2.01 11.86
CA ASP A 325 -9.04 2.98 10.78
C ASP A 325 -8.07 4.19 10.94
N ILE A 326 -7.56 4.44 12.16
CA ILE A 326 -6.67 5.57 12.50
C ILE A 326 -5.21 5.13 12.70
N ARG A 327 -4.97 3.85 12.99
CA ARG A 327 -3.63 3.30 13.22
C ARG A 327 -2.60 3.67 12.15
N PRO A 328 -2.89 3.58 10.83
CA PRO A 328 -1.92 3.95 9.80
C PRO A 328 -1.51 5.42 9.84
N LEU A 329 -2.40 6.32 10.30
CA LEU A 329 -2.11 7.75 10.44
C LEU A 329 -1.21 8.00 11.64
N TRP A 330 -1.48 7.31 12.77
CA TRP A 330 -0.63 7.39 13.94
C TRP A 330 0.78 6.83 13.67
N GLU A 331 0.88 5.69 12.99
CA GLU A 331 2.15 5.09 12.59
C GLU A 331 2.94 6.01 11.65
N ALA A 332 2.27 6.73 10.74
CA ALA A 332 2.93 7.71 9.88
C ALA A 332 3.55 8.88 10.68
N VAL A 333 2.87 9.38 11.71
CA VAL A 333 3.41 10.41 12.62
C VAL A 333 4.60 9.86 13.39
N HIS A 334 4.46 8.67 13.98
CA HIS A 334 5.51 8.04 14.75
C HIS A 334 6.76 7.76 13.89
N TYR A 335 6.56 7.24 12.68
CA TYR A 335 7.64 7.02 11.71
C TYR A 335 8.30 8.32 11.29
N ALA A 336 7.53 9.36 10.99
CA ALA A 336 8.09 10.67 10.63
C ALA A 336 8.92 11.26 11.78
N PHE A 337 8.46 11.13 13.03
CA PHE A 337 9.21 11.54 14.22
C PHE A 337 10.52 10.76 14.38
N LEU A 338 10.49 9.44 14.22
CA LEU A 338 11.69 8.60 14.25
C LEU A 338 12.70 8.99 13.15
N VAL A 339 12.24 9.23 11.93
CA VAL A 339 13.09 9.66 10.81
C VAL A 339 13.71 11.04 11.03
N CYS A 340 13.02 11.95 11.71
CA CYS A 340 13.58 13.26 12.05
C CYS A 340 14.54 13.24 13.25
N LEU A 341 14.44 12.23 14.13
CA LEU A 341 15.35 12.04 15.25
C LEU A 341 16.59 11.23 14.89
N ASP A 342 16.61 10.54 13.75
CA ASP A 342 17.83 9.94 13.22
C ASP A 342 18.74 11.07 12.69
N PRO A 343 19.88 11.38 13.35
CA PRO A 343 20.84 12.29 12.76
C PRO A 343 21.34 11.62 11.49
N VAL A 344 21.10 12.25 10.33
CA VAL A 344 21.81 11.88 9.10
C VAL A 344 23.29 11.80 9.47
N PRO A 345 23.96 10.64 9.31
CA PRO A 345 25.38 10.57 9.61
C PRO A 345 26.04 11.62 8.73
N HIS A 346 26.56 12.67 9.36
CA HIS A 346 27.35 13.69 8.70
C HIS A 346 28.38 12.95 7.86
N GLU A 347 28.24 13.09 6.54
CA GLU A 347 29.21 12.63 5.56
C GLU A 347 30.56 13.15 6.04
N SER A 348 31.33 12.26 6.66
CA SER A 348 32.59 12.60 7.28
C SER A 348 33.47 13.01 6.12
N ALA A 349 33.73 14.32 6.04
CA ALA A 349 34.62 14.90 5.06
C ALA A 349 35.94 14.11 5.11
N VAL A 350 36.14 13.26 4.10
CA VAL A 350 37.40 12.57 3.88
C VAL A 350 38.44 13.67 3.65
N PRO A 351 39.45 13.85 4.52
CA PRO A 351 40.49 14.81 4.24
C PRO A 351 41.25 14.30 3.01
N ARG A 352 41.31 15.14 1.98
CA ARG A 352 42.15 14.89 0.80
C ARG A 352 43.58 14.67 1.29
N PRO A 353 44.29 13.62 0.84
CA PRO A 353 45.71 13.55 1.07
C PRO A 353 46.38 14.62 0.22
N ASP A 354 47.00 15.60 0.88
CA ASP A 354 47.99 16.47 0.26
C ASP A 354 49.15 15.58 -0.20
N GLY A 355 49.26 15.38 -1.51
CA GLY A 355 50.40 14.75 -2.15
C GLY A 355 51.50 15.79 -2.36
N GLY A 356 52.56 15.70 -1.56
CA GLY A 356 53.88 16.23 -1.87
C GLY A 356 54.68 15.29 -2.76
#